data_AF-A0A966KBI9-F1
#
_entry.id   AF-A0A966KBI9-F1
#
_cell.length_a   1.000
_cell.length_b   1.000
_cell.length_c   1.000
_cell.angle_alpha   90.00
_cell.angle_beta   90.00
_cell.angle_gamma   90.00
#
_symmetry.space_group_name_H-M   'P 1'
#
loop_
_entity.id
_entity.type
_entity.pdbx_description
1 polymer ?
#
loop_
_entity_poly.entity_id
_entity_poly.type
_entity_poly.pdbx_seq_one_letter_code
_entity_poly.pdbx_strand_id
1 'polypeptide(L)'
;MSEENENTLLKNLLEYIPIAVFFIVFILFKDDVVVLFGRDLSGFVLATLAFVPLVVFATAISWIVLKEVSRVQLLTLVLVVVFGGMTIFFNDERFLKIKPTLIYSLFSIILLIGVFRKTSYLEALLGKALPLSYDGWMILTRRMAYFFLFLAALNEFVWRTQSTEVWVYFKTFGLTVAMFAFFISQYSVFKTYGTFKD
;
A
#
# COMPACT_ATOMS: atom_id res chain seq x y z
N MET A 1 25.87 9.89 24.74
CA MET A 1 25.25 9.65 23.41
C MET A 1 23.88 9.08 23.73
N SER A 2 22.87 9.94 23.69
CA SER A 2 21.57 9.78 24.37
C SER A 2 20.74 8.63 23.78
N GLU A 3 20.04 7.88 24.63
CA GLU A 3 19.15 6.74 24.30
C GLU A 3 18.19 7.00 23.12
N GLU A 4 17.83 8.27 22.91
CA GLU A 4 17.01 8.73 21.77
C GLU A 4 17.65 8.44 20.40
N ASN A 5 18.98 8.56 20.31
CA ASN A 5 19.72 8.29 19.08
C ASN A 5 19.81 6.78 18.80
N GLU A 6 19.92 5.97 19.86
CA GLU A 6 19.96 4.51 19.77
C GLU A 6 18.62 3.92 19.31
N ASN A 7 17.50 4.43 19.86
CA ASN A 7 16.15 4.06 19.44
C ASN A 7 15.85 4.47 18.00
N THR A 8 16.34 5.64 17.57
CA THR A 8 16.20 6.12 16.19
C THR A 8 16.99 5.25 15.21
N LEU A 9 18.22 4.86 15.57
CA LEU A 9 19.04 3.96 14.76
C LEU A 9 18.42 2.57 14.66
N LEU A 10 17.96 1.99 15.77
CA LEU A 10 17.27 0.70 15.79
C LEU A 10 16.02 0.71 14.91
N LYS A 11 15.21 1.77 15.00
CA LYS A 11 14.02 1.94 14.16
C LYS A 11 14.36 1.95 12.68
N ASN A 12 15.33 2.78 12.29
CA ASN A 12 15.79 2.87 10.91
C ASN A 12 16.33 1.51 10.41
N LEU A 13 17.14 0.82 11.22
CA LEU A 13 17.67 -0.50 10.87
C LEU A 13 16.55 -1.50 10.63
N LEU A 14 15.56 -1.58 11.53
CA LEU A 14 14.42 -2.49 11.38
C LEU A 14 13.58 -2.19 10.12
N GLU A 15 13.50 -0.93 9.69
CA GLU A 15 12.80 -0.55 8.45
C GLU A 15 13.62 -0.87 7.18
N TYR A 16 14.93 -0.65 7.20
CA TYR A 16 15.79 -0.83 6.01
C TYR A 16 16.28 -2.27 5.81
N ILE A 17 16.46 -3.07 6.87
CA ILE A 17 16.95 -4.45 6.77
C ILE A 17 16.08 -5.30 5.84
N PRO A 18 14.75 -5.34 5.97
CA PRO A 18 13.92 -6.13 5.06
C PRO A 18 14.07 -5.70 3.61
N ILE A 19 14.12 -4.38 3.36
CA ILE A 19 14.27 -3.81 2.03
C ILE A 19 15.62 -4.23 1.43
N ALA A 20 16.70 -4.08 2.18
CA ALA A 20 18.04 -4.47 1.74
C ALA A 20 18.12 -5.97 1.40
N VAL A 21 17.58 -6.83 2.27
CA VAL A 21 17.54 -8.27 2.02
C VAL A 21 16.71 -8.60 0.78
N PHE A 22 15.56 -7.96 0.59
CA PHE A 22 14.76 -8.12 -0.63
C PHE A 22 15.57 -7.80 -1.88
N PHE A 23 16.26 -6.66 -1.92
CA PHE A 23 17.05 -6.26 -3.07
C PHE A 23 18.25 -7.17 -3.31
N ILE A 24 18.95 -7.59 -2.26
CA ILE A 24 20.07 -8.53 -2.37
C ILE A 24 19.60 -9.85 -2.98
N VAL A 25 18.53 -10.45 -2.44
CA VAL A 25 17.98 -11.70 -2.97
C VAL A 25 17.47 -11.50 -4.40
N PHE A 26 16.77 -10.39 -4.68
CA PHE A 26 16.28 -10.13 -6.02
C PHE A 26 17.42 -9.97 -7.04
N ILE A 27 18.46 -9.18 -6.76
CA ILE A 27 19.56 -8.97 -7.70
C ILE A 27 20.33 -10.28 -7.95
N LEU A 28 20.54 -11.09 -6.91
CA LEU A 28 21.29 -12.35 -7.03
C LEU A 28 20.53 -13.42 -7.81
N PHE A 29 19.20 -13.46 -7.71
CA PHE A 29 18.39 -14.56 -8.24
C PHE A 29 17.34 -14.14 -9.29
N LYS A 30 17.29 -12.85 -9.72
CA LYS A 30 16.24 -12.33 -10.63
C LYS A 30 16.09 -13.11 -11.93
N ASP A 31 17.19 -13.65 -12.46
CA ASP A 31 17.25 -14.36 -13.73
C ASP A 31 17.22 -15.90 -13.53
N ASP A 32 17.22 -16.35 -12.26
CA ASP A 32 17.22 -17.76 -11.90
C ASP A 32 15.84 -18.27 -11.50
N VAL A 33 15.64 -19.55 -11.71
CA VAL A 33 14.51 -20.31 -11.17
C VAL A 33 15.04 -21.24 -10.09
N VAL A 34 14.63 -20.99 -8.84
CA VAL A 34 15.07 -21.79 -7.69
C VAL A 34 13.96 -22.75 -7.32
N VAL A 35 14.28 -24.05 -7.25
CA VAL A 35 13.34 -25.07 -6.82
C VAL A 35 13.31 -25.12 -5.30
N LEU A 36 12.21 -24.71 -4.69
CA LEU A 36 12.01 -24.74 -3.24
C LEU A 36 10.68 -25.45 -2.93
N PHE A 37 10.69 -26.41 -2.00
CA PHE A 37 9.52 -27.21 -1.65
C PHE A 37 8.82 -27.89 -2.86
N GLY A 38 9.59 -28.24 -3.89
CA GLY A 38 9.06 -28.85 -5.13
C GLY A 38 8.30 -27.87 -6.05
N ARG A 39 8.48 -26.55 -5.86
CA ARG A 39 7.95 -25.50 -6.75
C ARG A 39 9.08 -24.69 -7.37
N ASP A 40 8.90 -24.35 -8.64
CA ASP A 40 9.79 -23.45 -9.37
C ASP A 40 9.49 -22.01 -8.97
N LEU A 41 10.35 -21.39 -8.17
CA LEU A 41 10.18 -20.01 -7.73
C LEU A 41 11.03 -19.09 -8.60
N SER A 42 10.40 -18.06 -9.16
CA SER A 42 11.14 -16.95 -9.78
C SER A 42 11.94 -16.18 -8.73
N GLY A 43 13.04 -15.54 -9.12
CA GLY A 43 13.82 -14.68 -8.22
C GLY A 43 13.01 -13.62 -7.48
N PHE A 44 11.98 -13.07 -8.12
CA PHE A 44 11.05 -12.13 -7.48
C PHE A 44 10.23 -12.78 -6.36
N VAL A 45 9.73 -13.99 -6.58
CA VAL A 45 8.96 -14.73 -5.57
C VAL A 45 9.87 -15.18 -4.43
N LEU A 46 11.10 -15.59 -4.72
CA LEU A 46 12.10 -15.91 -3.70
C LEU A 46 12.45 -14.70 -2.83
N ALA A 47 12.67 -13.53 -3.45
CA ALA A 47 12.90 -12.28 -2.73
C ALA A 47 11.70 -11.91 -1.84
N THR A 48 10.48 -12.10 -2.34
CA THR A 48 9.24 -11.88 -1.57
C THR A 48 9.13 -12.86 -0.40
N LEU A 49 9.50 -14.13 -0.60
CA LEU A 49 9.49 -15.16 0.44
C LEU A 49 10.46 -14.84 1.59
N ALA A 50 11.61 -14.25 1.29
CA ALA A 50 12.55 -13.77 2.32
C ALA A 50 12.05 -12.48 2.99
N PHE A 51 11.48 -11.56 2.21
CA PHE A 51 11.06 -10.25 2.67
C PHE A 51 9.87 -10.29 3.64
N VAL A 52 8.82 -11.03 3.31
CA VAL A 52 7.56 -11.00 4.08
C VAL A 52 7.76 -11.41 5.55
N PRO A 53 8.41 -12.56 5.86
CA PRO A 53 8.71 -12.92 7.24
C PRO A 53 9.58 -11.88 7.93
N LEU A 54 10.57 -11.34 7.22
CA LEU A 54 11.52 -10.38 7.78
C LEU A 54 10.83 -9.05 8.16
N VAL A 55 9.89 -8.56 7.36
CA VAL A 55 9.05 -7.39 7.71
C VAL A 55 8.17 -7.68 8.92
N VAL A 56 7.59 -8.90 9.01
CA VAL A 56 6.79 -9.31 10.16
C VAL A 56 7.62 -9.31 11.44
N PHE A 57 8.81 -9.93 11.41
CA PHE A 57 9.73 -9.95 12.55
C PHE A 57 10.23 -8.56 12.91
N ALA A 58 10.64 -7.75 11.92
CA ALA A 58 11.10 -6.39 12.15
C ALA A 58 10.00 -5.52 12.79
N THR A 59 8.76 -5.66 12.31
CA THR A 59 7.62 -4.94 12.89
C THR A 59 7.28 -5.45 14.29
N ALA A 60 7.37 -6.75 14.55
CA ALA A 60 7.15 -7.32 15.88
C ALA A 60 8.20 -6.84 16.89
N ILE A 61 9.48 -6.83 16.51
CA ILE A 61 10.57 -6.30 17.35
C ILE A 61 10.36 -4.81 17.59
N SER A 62 10.04 -4.05 16.53
CA SER A 62 9.73 -2.62 16.63
C SER A 62 8.59 -2.37 17.61
N TRP A 63 7.53 -3.19 17.58
CA TRP A 63 6.41 -3.08 18.51
C TRP A 63 6.80 -3.38 19.96
N ILE A 64 7.61 -4.42 20.21
CA ILE A 64 8.06 -4.79 21.57
C ILE A 64 8.96 -3.70 22.16
N VAL A 65 9.85 -3.13 21.35
CA VAL A 65 10.86 -2.16 21.79
C VAL A 65 10.28 -0.74 21.87
N LEU A 66 9.61 -0.27 20.82
CA LEU A 66 9.13 1.12 20.72
C LEU A 66 7.72 1.30 21.29
N LYS A 67 6.98 0.22 21.55
CA LYS A 67 5.59 0.21 22.08
C LYS A 67 4.56 1.04 21.30
N GLU A 68 4.95 1.62 20.18
CA GLU A 68 4.09 2.41 19.30
C GLU A 68 4.14 1.83 17.89
N VAL A 69 2.97 1.51 17.33
CA VAL A 69 2.83 1.18 15.92
C VAL A 69 1.73 2.05 15.34
N SER A 70 2.06 2.83 14.32
CA SER A 70 1.06 3.67 13.67
C SER A 70 0.02 2.80 12.95
N ARG A 71 -1.24 3.30 12.86
CA ARG A 71 -2.30 2.60 12.12
C ARG A 71 -1.93 2.35 10.66
N VAL A 72 -1.19 3.29 10.05
CA VAL A 72 -0.67 3.18 8.68
C VAL A 72 0.34 2.04 8.59
N GLN A 73 1.25 1.89 9.55
CA GLN A 73 2.23 0.81 9.57
C GLN A 73 1.56 -0.57 9.74
N LEU A 74 0.56 -0.70 10.62
CA LEU A 74 -0.21 -1.95 10.75
C LEU A 74 -0.94 -2.30 9.46
N LEU A 75 -1.59 -1.31 8.83
CA LEU A 75 -2.25 -1.50 7.55
C LEU A 75 -1.26 -1.96 6.47
N THR A 76 -0.10 -1.31 6.38
CA THR A 76 0.98 -1.68 5.45
C THR A 76 1.45 -3.10 5.72
N LEU A 77 1.67 -3.50 6.98
CA LEU A 77 2.07 -4.85 7.34
C LEU A 77 1.03 -5.89 6.85
N VAL A 78 -0.25 -5.66 7.13
CA VAL A 78 -1.33 -6.55 6.68
C VAL A 78 -1.33 -6.67 5.17
N LEU A 79 -1.20 -5.55 4.44
CA LEU A 79 -1.14 -5.57 2.99
C LEU A 79 0.09 -6.33 2.48
N VAL A 80 1.28 -6.12 3.06
CA VAL A 80 2.51 -6.82 2.67
C VAL A 80 2.37 -8.32 2.91
N VAL A 81 1.80 -8.75 4.04
CA VAL A 81 1.61 -10.17 4.36
C VAL A 81 0.61 -10.80 3.41
N VAL A 82 -0.55 -10.18 3.20
CA VAL A 82 -1.61 -10.72 2.33
C VAL A 82 -1.11 -10.77 0.88
N PHE A 83 -0.64 -9.65 0.33
CA PHE A 83 -0.23 -9.58 -1.07
C PHE A 83 1.11 -10.26 -1.34
N GLY A 84 2.02 -10.27 -0.37
CA GLY A 84 3.27 -11.04 -0.45
C GLY A 84 2.99 -12.55 -0.39
N GLY A 85 2.13 -12.99 0.53
CA GLY A 85 1.65 -14.37 0.60
C GLY A 85 0.97 -14.82 -0.70
N MET A 86 0.09 -13.98 -1.27
CA MET A 86 -0.52 -14.27 -2.56
C MET A 86 0.52 -14.32 -3.70
N THR A 87 1.52 -13.43 -3.70
CA THR A 87 2.62 -13.49 -4.68
C THR A 87 3.34 -14.85 -4.63
N ILE A 88 3.63 -15.34 -3.42
CA ILE A 88 4.25 -16.65 -3.18
C ILE A 88 3.34 -17.80 -3.62
N PHE A 89 2.04 -17.68 -3.36
CA PHE A 89 1.08 -18.74 -3.66
C PHE A 89 0.78 -18.87 -5.16
N PHE A 90 0.56 -17.75 -5.85
CA PHE A 90 0.15 -17.72 -7.26
C PHE A 90 1.32 -17.83 -8.23
N ASN A 91 2.49 -17.25 -7.91
CA ASN A 91 3.71 -17.32 -8.73
C ASN A 91 3.45 -17.10 -10.26
N ASP A 92 2.65 -16.09 -10.59
CA ASP A 92 2.19 -15.83 -11.97
C ASP A 92 2.25 -14.31 -12.26
N GLU A 93 2.71 -13.94 -13.45
CA GLU A 93 2.72 -12.56 -13.96
C GLU A 93 1.31 -11.94 -14.01
N ARG A 94 0.27 -12.74 -14.24
CA ARG A 94 -1.13 -12.28 -14.18
C ARG A 94 -1.46 -11.71 -12.80
N PHE A 95 -0.86 -12.26 -11.74
CA PHE A 95 -1.05 -11.76 -10.40
C PHE A 95 -0.50 -10.33 -10.24
N LEU A 96 0.56 -9.98 -10.96
CA LEU A 96 1.09 -8.61 -10.95
C LEU A 96 0.10 -7.60 -11.53
N LYS A 97 -0.71 -8.03 -12.51
CA LYS A 97 -1.74 -7.19 -13.17
C LYS A 97 -3.03 -7.05 -12.38
N ILE A 98 -3.45 -8.11 -11.67
CA ILE A 98 -4.66 -8.09 -10.82
C ILE A 98 -4.43 -7.38 -9.47
N LYS A 99 -3.17 -7.32 -9.02
CA LYS A 99 -2.79 -6.73 -7.73
C LYS A 99 -3.36 -5.32 -7.51
N PRO A 100 -3.27 -4.36 -8.45
CA PRO A 100 -3.90 -3.05 -8.29
C PRO A 100 -5.43 -3.13 -8.18
N THR A 101 -6.11 -3.97 -8.96
CA THR A 101 -7.58 -4.15 -8.86
C THR A 101 -7.96 -4.57 -7.45
N LEU A 102 -7.28 -5.58 -6.88
CA LEU A 102 -7.56 -6.10 -5.55
C LEU A 102 -7.34 -5.03 -4.47
N ILE A 103 -6.22 -4.32 -4.54
CA ILE A 103 -5.88 -3.25 -3.59
C ILE A 103 -6.93 -2.13 -3.64
N TYR A 104 -7.25 -1.63 -4.82
CA TYR A 104 -8.23 -0.55 -4.98
C TYR A 104 -9.64 -0.97 -4.58
N SER A 105 -10.04 -2.20 -4.91
CA SER A 105 -11.33 -2.75 -4.47
C SER A 105 -11.41 -2.86 -2.95
N LEU A 106 -10.34 -3.36 -2.31
CA LEU A 106 -10.25 -3.45 -0.85
C LEU A 106 -10.36 -2.07 -0.20
N PHE A 107 -9.58 -1.09 -0.66
CA PHE A 107 -9.67 0.27 -0.15
C PHE A 107 -11.05 0.89 -0.36
N SER A 108 -11.64 0.72 -1.53
CA SER A 108 -12.98 1.20 -1.81
C SER A 108 -14.01 0.62 -0.83
N ILE A 109 -14.01 -0.70 -0.63
CA ILE A 109 -14.93 -1.39 0.29
C ILE A 109 -14.73 -0.91 1.73
N ILE A 110 -13.49 -0.84 2.20
CA ILE A 110 -13.17 -0.39 3.57
C ILE A 110 -13.69 1.04 3.79
N LEU A 111 -13.43 1.96 2.84
CA LEU A 111 -13.87 3.34 2.96
C LEU A 111 -15.40 3.45 2.87
N LEU A 112 -16.06 2.69 1.99
CA LEU A 112 -17.53 2.65 1.92
C LEU A 112 -18.15 2.14 3.22
N ILE A 113 -17.59 1.08 3.83
CA ILE A 113 -18.02 0.60 5.16
C ILE A 113 -17.90 1.71 6.20
N GLY A 114 -16.80 2.47 6.18
CA GLY A 114 -16.64 3.64 7.04
C GLY A 114 -17.74 4.67 6.82
N VAL A 115 -18.04 5.01 5.57
CA VAL A 115 -19.13 5.94 5.21
C VAL A 115 -20.48 5.45 5.71
N PHE A 116 -20.81 4.16 5.52
CA PHE A 116 -22.06 3.56 6.02
C PHE A 116 -22.17 3.61 7.54
N ARG A 117 -21.04 3.48 8.25
CA ARG A 117 -20.96 3.62 9.71
C ARG A 117 -20.91 5.07 10.19
N LYS A 118 -20.98 6.06 9.28
CA LYS A 118 -20.80 7.49 9.59
C LYS A 118 -19.46 7.76 10.29
N THR A 119 -18.40 7.08 9.86
CA THR A 119 -17.05 7.24 10.39
C THR A 119 -16.06 7.42 9.25
N SER A 120 -15.28 8.49 9.28
CA SER A 120 -14.24 8.73 8.27
C SER A 120 -12.98 7.92 8.59
N TYR A 121 -12.77 6.82 7.88
CA TYR A 121 -11.52 6.07 8.01
C TYR A 121 -10.31 6.81 7.43
N LEU A 122 -10.53 7.74 6.50
CA LEU A 122 -9.46 8.65 6.07
C LEU A 122 -9.03 9.60 7.19
N GLU A 123 -9.97 10.13 7.97
CA GLU A 123 -9.67 10.97 9.14
C GLU A 123 -8.87 10.18 10.18
N ALA A 124 -9.26 8.93 10.44
CA ALA A 124 -8.56 8.06 11.37
C ALA A 124 -7.09 7.80 10.98
N LEU A 125 -6.73 7.97 9.71
CA LEU A 125 -5.37 7.79 9.17
C LEU A 125 -4.62 9.11 8.99
N LEU A 126 -5.30 10.15 8.48
CA LEU A 126 -4.69 11.41 8.02
C LEU A 126 -5.11 12.63 8.83
N GLY A 127 -5.97 12.49 9.85
CA GLY A 127 -6.50 13.60 10.64
C GLY A 127 -5.43 14.48 11.31
N LYS A 128 -4.25 13.90 11.59
CA LYS A 128 -3.09 14.66 12.10
C LYS A 128 -2.38 15.50 11.03
N ALA A 129 -2.51 15.13 9.77
CA ALA A 129 -1.81 15.75 8.65
C ALA A 129 -2.62 16.86 7.97
N LEU A 130 -3.95 16.79 8.05
CA LEU A 130 -4.86 17.73 7.39
C LEU A 130 -5.98 18.18 8.33
N PRO A 131 -6.06 19.48 8.69
CA PRO A 131 -7.15 20.01 9.49
C PRO A 131 -8.40 20.19 8.62
N LEU A 132 -9.36 19.29 8.76
CA LEU A 132 -10.61 19.27 8.01
C LEU A 132 -11.76 18.97 8.96
N SER A 133 -12.90 19.66 8.77
CA SER A 133 -14.11 19.36 9.54
C SER A 133 -14.65 17.96 9.24
N TYR A 134 -15.45 17.41 10.17
CA TYR A 134 -16.08 16.10 10.04
C TYR A 134 -16.86 15.93 8.72
N ASP A 135 -17.63 16.93 8.31
CA ASP A 135 -18.38 16.87 7.06
C ASP A 135 -17.46 16.82 5.83
N GLY A 136 -16.36 17.59 5.86
CA GLY A 136 -15.32 17.53 4.83
C GLY A 136 -14.70 16.14 4.75
N TRP A 137 -14.40 15.53 5.90
CA TRP A 137 -13.86 14.18 5.99
C TRP A 137 -14.81 13.11 5.44
N MET A 138 -16.11 13.22 5.72
CA MET A 138 -17.11 12.31 5.19
C MET A 138 -17.28 12.45 3.68
N ILE A 139 -17.28 13.68 3.15
CA ILE A 139 -17.32 13.93 1.71
C ILE A 139 -16.08 13.37 1.03
N LEU A 140 -14.89 13.65 1.57
CA LEU A 140 -13.62 13.19 1.02
C LEU A 140 -13.52 11.66 1.03
N THR A 141 -13.89 11.03 2.14
CA THR A 141 -13.91 9.56 2.27
C THR A 141 -14.81 8.93 1.23
N ARG A 142 -16.03 9.45 1.04
CA ARG A 142 -16.97 8.95 0.04
C ARG A 142 -16.44 9.11 -1.38
N ARG A 143 -15.89 10.28 -1.71
CA ARG A 143 -15.33 10.55 -3.05
C ARG A 143 -14.12 9.67 -3.34
N MET A 144 -13.22 9.51 -2.36
CA MET A 144 -12.07 8.63 -2.47
C MET A 144 -12.49 7.17 -2.65
N ALA A 145 -13.54 6.72 -1.95
CA ALA A 145 -14.04 5.36 -2.07
C ALA A 145 -14.55 5.06 -3.50
N TYR A 146 -15.33 5.99 -4.10
CA TYR A 146 -15.77 5.86 -5.48
C TYR A 146 -14.63 5.99 -6.48
N PHE A 147 -13.64 6.83 -6.19
CA PHE A 147 -12.46 6.96 -7.04
C PHE A 147 -11.63 5.67 -7.04
N PHE A 148 -11.39 5.04 -5.89
CA PHE A 148 -10.75 3.73 -5.84
C PHE A 148 -11.57 2.66 -6.56
N LEU A 149 -12.91 2.68 -6.45
CA LEU A 149 -13.77 1.76 -7.21
C LEU A 149 -13.59 1.95 -8.72
N PHE A 150 -13.56 3.21 -9.17
CA PHE A 150 -13.30 3.56 -10.55
C PHE A 150 -11.91 3.09 -11.02
N LEU A 151 -10.86 3.32 -10.23
CA LEU A 151 -9.52 2.83 -10.56
C LEU A 151 -9.44 1.30 -10.60
N ALA A 152 -10.16 0.60 -9.71
CA ALA A 152 -10.25 -0.86 -9.74
C ALA A 152 -10.88 -1.34 -11.05
N ALA A 153 -12.04 -0.79 -11.42
CA ALA A 153 -12.73 -1.13 -12.67
C ALA A 153 -11.89 -0.77 -13.91
N LEU A 154 -11.22 0.38 -13.89
CA LEU A 154 -10.38 0.84 -14.98
C LEU A 154 -9.14 -0.05 -15.14
N ASN A 155 -8.46 -0.41 -14.05
CA ASN A 155 -7.35 -1.36 -14.11
C ASN A 155 -7.85 -2.72 -14.65
N GLU A 156 -8.96 -3.24 -14.11
CA GLU A 156 -9.55 -4.51 -14.55
C GLU A 156 -9.84 -4.54 -16.04
N PHE A 157 -10.38 -3.44 -16.57
CA PHE A 157 -10.63 -3.28 -17.99
C PHE A 157 -9.32 -3.25 -18.80
N VAL A 158 -8.35 -2.44 -18.39
CA VAL A 158 -7.09 -2.26 -19.13
C VAL A 158 -6.28 -3.55 -19.17
N TRP A 159 -6.08 -4.25 -18.04
CA TRP A 159 -5.22 -5.42 -18.03
C TRP A 159 -5.82 -6.63 -18.75
N ARG A 160 -7.16 -6.68 -18.88
CA ARG A 160 -7.87 -7.73 -19.63
C ARG A 160 -7.95 -7.48 -21.13
N THR A 161 -8.02 -6.21 -21.55
CA THR A 161 -8.28 -5.86 -22.96
C THR A 161 -7.04 -5.36 -23.70
N GLN A 162 -6.06 -4.81 -22.99
CA GLN A 162 -4.89 -4.16 -23.58
C GLN A 162 -3.63 -5.02 -23.43
N SER A 163 -2.60 -4.69 -24.22
CA SER A 163 -1.29 -5.34 -24.14
C SER A 163 -0.58 -5.05 -22.81
N THR A 164 0.42 -5.87 -22.46
CA THR A 164 1.25 -5.66 -21.27
C THR A 164 1.92 -4.29 -21.29
N GLU A 165 2.41 -3.85 -22.45
CA GLU A 165 3.06 -2.54 -22.60
C GLU A 165 2.11 -1.38 -22.29
N VAL A 166 0.90 -1.41 -22.87
CA VAL A 166 -0.14 -0.40 -22.60
C VAL A 166 -0.52 -0.42 -21.13
N TRP A 167 -0.65 -1.59 -20.52
CA TRP A 167 -0.91 -1.71 -19.08
C TRP A 167 0.21 -1.13 -18.23
N VAL A 168 1.48 -1.32 -18.60
CA VAL A 168 2.63 -0.72 -17.90
C VAL A 168 2.57 0.81 -17.97
N TYR A 169 2.33 1.39 -19.15
CA TYR A 169 2.18 2.84 -19.31
C TYR A 169 0.98 3.38 -18.54
N PHE A 170 -0.15 2.69 -18.61
CA PHE A 170 -1.36 3.05 -17.87
C PHE A 170 -1.11 3.02 -16.36
N LYS A 171 -0.48 1.97 -15.84
CA LYS A 171 -0.15 1.86 -14.42
C LYS A 171 0.82 2.96 -13.97
N THR A 172 1.81 3.27 -14.79
CA THR A 172 2.90 4.19 -14.42
C THR A 172 2.45 5.65 -14.52
N PHE A 173 1.86 6.02 -15.65
CA PHE A 173 1.51 7.41 -15.96
C PHE A 173 0.01 7.65 -15.83
N GLY A 174 -0.82 6.75 -16.38
CA GLY A 174 -2.29 6.91 -16.36
C GLY A 174 -2.85 6.99 -14.94
N LEU A 175 -2.48 6.07 -14.06
CA LEU A 175 -2.89 6.09 -12.65
C LEU A 175 -2.36 7.33 -11.92
N THR A 176 -1.10 7.71 -12.17
CA THR A 176 -0.50 8.90 -11.56
C THR A 176 -1.26 10.17 -11.95
N VAL A 177 -1.54 10.35 -13.24
CA VAL A 177 -2.36 11.47 -13.75
C VAL A 177 -3.76 11.45 -13.15
N ALA A 178 -4.39 10.27 -13.06
CA ALA A 178 -5.71 10.13 -12.45
C ALA A 178 -5.70 10.54 -10.98
N MET A 179 -4.68 10.14 -10.21
CA MET A 179 -4.51 10.53 -8.80
C MET A 179 -4.37 12.05 -8.67
N PHE A 180 -3.52 12.68 -9.49
CA PHE A 180 -3.37 14.14 -9.48
C PHE A 180 -4.67 14.85 -9.84
N ALA A 181 -5.34 14.43 -10.91
CA ALA A 181 -6.62 14.98 -11.32
C ALA A 181 -7.67 14.84 -10.22
N PHE A 182 -7.71 13.70 -9.53
CA PHE A 182 -8.59 13.48 -8.39
C PHE A 182 -8.31 14.47 -7.26
N PHE A 183 -7.05 14.62 -6.82
CA PHE A 183 -6.72 15.55 -5.74
C PHE A 183 -6.99 17.02 -6.12
N ILE A 184 -6.71 17.42 -7.35
CA ILE A 184 -7.06 18.75 -7.87
C ILE A 184 -8.58 18.96 -7.80
N SER A 185 -9.38 17.96 -8.19
CA SER A 185 -10.85 18.04 -8.10
C SER A 185 -11.37 18.13 -6.65
N GLN A 186 -10.58 17.72 -5.66
CA GLN A 186 -10.91 17.86 -4.24
C GLN A 186 -10.58 19.24 -3.65
N TYR A 187 -9.94 20.14 -4.42
CA TYR A 187 -9.55 21.48 -3.95
C TYR A 187 -10.72 22.26 -3.31
N SER A 188 -11.91 22.18 -3.90
CA SER A 188 -13.09 22.85 -3.34
C SER A 188 -13.47 22.30 -1.95
N VAL A 189 -13.29 21.00 -1.70
CA VAL A 189 -13.59 20.40 -0.38
C VAL A 189 -12.62 20.93 0.66
N PHE A 190 -11.32 20.94 0.33
CA PHE A 190 -10.29 21.48 1.22
C PHE A 190 -10.50 22.97 1.51
N LYS A 191 -10.89 23.76 0.51
CA LYS A 191 -11.17 25.18 0.69
C LYS A 191 -12.40 25.45 1.58
N THR A 192 -13.48 24.70 1.37
CA THR A 192 -14.75 24.95 2.07
C THR A 192 -14.78 24.37 3.48
N TYR A 193 -14.15 23.21 3.69
CA TYR A 193 -14.24 22.46 4.95
C TYR A 193 -12.93 22.45 5.74
N GLY A 194 -11.89 23.09 5.22
CA GLY A 194 -10.58 23.21 5.87
C GLY A 194 -10.64 24.15 7.06
N THR A 195 -10.21 23.67 8.22
CA THR A 195 -10.14 24.46 9.46
C THR A 195 -8.76 25.08 9.62
N PHE A 196 -8.23 25.64 8.53
CA PHE A 196 -6.90 26.29 8.48
C PHE A 196 -6.90 27.70 9.12
N LYS A 197 -8.06 28.15 9.59
CA LYS A 197 -8.25 29.36 10.39
C LYS A 197 -8.89 28.96 11.71
N ASP A 198 -8.04 28.48 12.61
CA ASP A 198 -8.10 28.70 14.06
C ASP A 198 -6.66 28.59 14.58
#